data_AF-A0A840YJ69-F1
#
_entry.id   AF-A0A840YJ69-F1
#
_cell.length_a   1.000
_cell.length_b   1.000
_cell.length_c   1.000
_cell.angle_alpha   90.00
_cell.angle_beta   90.00
_cell.angle_gamma   90.00
#
_symmetry.space_group_name_H-M   'P 1'
#
loop_
_entity.id
_entity.type
_entity.pdbx_description
1 polymer ?
#
loop_
_entity_poly.entity_id
_entity_poly.type
_entity_poly.pdbx_seq_one_letter_code
_entity_poly.pdbx_strand_id
1 'polypeptide(L)'
;MRPQFLPHGQVLGFRLDGGKEEGGIGLTISVEAVYGATRTVLDVRTTQPDIVELLIRCCLENNIPIPRSSAKAAAVVDGHLALIVRHDSQLLTDA
;
A
#
# COMPACT_ATOMS: atom_id res chain seq x y z
N MET A 1 12.40 9.53 0.91
CA MET A 1 12.75 9.19 -0.49
C MET A 1 13.03 10.48 -1.26
N ARG A 2 13.93 10.49 -2.26
CA ARG A 2 14.23 11.67 -3.10
C ARG A 2 13.43 11.58 -4.41
N PRO A 3 12.40 12.42 -4.64
CA PRO A 3 11.49 12.30 -5.78
C PRO A 3 12.18 12.38 -7.14
N GLN A 4 13.32 13.08 -7.24
CA GLN A 4 14.05 13.25 -8.50
C GLN A 4 14.68 11.96 -9.06
N PHE A 5 14.70 10.87 -8.29
CA PHE A 5 15.21 9.57 -8.74
C PHE A 5 14.08 8.59 -9.07
N LEU A 6 12.84 9.04 -9.02
CA LEU A 6 11.71 8.22 -9.45
C LEU A 6 11.74 8.09 -10.97
N PRO A 7 11.40 6.90 -11.52
CA PRO A 7 11.31 6.72 -12.95
C PRO A 7 10.32 7.73 -13.55
N HIS A 8 10.76 8.46 -14.57
CA HIS A 8 9.91 9.34 -15.34
C HIS A 8 9.40 8.57 -16.57
N GLY A 9 8.07 8.49 -16.76
CA GLY A 9 7.47 7.78 -17.89
C GLY A 9 6.18 7.05 -17.54
N GLN A 10 5.66 6.25 -18.48
CA GLN A 10 4.51 5.39 -18.23
C GLN A 10 4.89 4.27 -17.26
N VAL A 11 4.14 4.14 -16.18
CA VAL A 11 4.26 3.00 -15.26
C VAL A 11 3.60 1.79 -15.90
N LEU A 12 4.38 0.74 -16.17
CA LEU A 12 3.89 -0.48 -16.84
C LEU A 12 3.30 -1.51 -15.88
N GLY A 13 3.68 -1.46 -14.60
CA GLY A 13 3.13 -2.34 -13.58
C GLY A 13 3.72 -2.07 -12.20
N PHE A 14 3.15 -2.75 -11.21
CA PHE A 14 3.70 -2.86 -9.86
C PHE A 14 3.58 -4.31 -9.40
N ARG A 15 4.55 -4.76 -8.62
CA ARG A 15 4.49 -6.02 -7.88
C ARG A 15 4.39 -5.70 -6.40
N LEU A 16 3.81 -6.61 -5.62
CA LEU A 16 3.73 -6.50 -4.17
C LEU A 16 4.27 -7.81 -3.58
N ASP A 17 5.52 -7.82 -3.16
CA ASP A 17 6.08 -8.97 -2.47
C ASP A 17 5.93 -8.78 -0.96
N GLY A 18 4.92 -9.45 -0.37
CA GLY A 18 4.70 -9.46 1.06
C GLY A 18 5.80 -10.24 1.78
N GLY A 19 6.73 -9.52 2.40
CA GLY A 19 7.70 -10.10 3.34
C GLY A 19 7.22 -9.88 4.77
N LYS A 20 7.29 -10.93 5.62
CA LYS A 20 7.33 -10.73 7.08
C LYS A 20 8.73 -10.23 7.42
N GLU A 21 8.90 -8.92 7.51
CA GLU A 21 10.03 -8.37 8.26
C GLU A 21 9.59 -8.15 9.72
N GLU A 22 10.52 -8.20 10.68
CA GLU A 22 10.24 -7.75 12.04
C GLU A 22 9.73 -6.31 12.00
N GLY A 23 8.41 -6.13 12.16
CA GLY A 23 7.77 -4.81 12.18
C GLY A 23 6.78 -4.50 11.05
N GLY A 24 6.52 -5.37 10.06
CA GLY A 24 5.39 -5.14 9.15
C GLY A 24 5.41 -5.83 7.78
N ILE A 25 4.46 -5.42 6.93
CA ILE A 25 4.39 -5.77 5.50
C ILE A 25 5.38 -4.86 4.76
N GLY A 26 6.51 -5.41 4.34
CA GLY A 26 7.34 -4.77 3.33
C GLY A 26 6.61 -4.86 2.00
N LEU A 27 6.43 -3.73 1.32
CA LEU A 27 5.89 -3.67 -0.02
C LEU A 27 7.02 -3.23 -0.95
N THR A 28 7.48 -4.12 -1.81
CA THR A 28 8.41 -3.76 -2.89
C THR A 28 7.61 -3.35 -4.11
N ILE A 29 7.49 -2.06 -4.37
CA ILE A 29 6.85 -1.58 -5.61
C ILE A 29 7.93 -1.58 -6.69
N SER A 30 7.91 -2.56 -7.58
CA SER A 30 8.73 -2.54 -8.80
C SER A 30 8.08 -1.63 -9.83
N VAL A 31 8.57 -0.40 -9.96
CA VAL A 31 8.10 0.54 -10.99
C VAL A 31 8.89 0.30 -12.26
N GLU A 32 8.22 -0.21 -13.28
CA GLU A 32 8.77 -0.26 -14.63
C GLU A 32 8.41 1.00 -15.41
N ALA A 33 9.40 1.78 -15.82
CA ALA A 33 9.20 2.89 -16.74
C ALA A 33 10.12 2.80 -17.95
N VAL A 34 9.62 3.37 -19.05
CA VAL A 34 10.35 3.51 -20.31
C VAL A 34 10.74 4.97 -20.50
N TYR A 35 12.03 5.23 -20.62
CA TYR A 35 12.56 6.51 -21.10
C TYR A 35 13.38 6.25 -22.37
N GLY A 36 12.80 6.58 -23.53
CA GLY A 36 13.36 6.19 -24.82
C GLY A 36 13.31 4.67 -25.01
N ALA A 37 14.48 4.01 -25.08
CA ALA A 37 14.60 2.56 -25.23
C ALA A 37 14.96 1.83 -23.91
N THR A 38 15.08 2.55 -22.80
CA THR A 38 15.56 2.01 -21.53
C THR A 38 14.40 1.63 -20.61
N ARG A 39 14.37 0.37 -20.16
CA ARG A 39 13.47 -0.15 -19.12
C ARG A 39 14.16 -0.05 -17.76
N THR A 40 13.59 0.72 -16.84
CA THR A 40 14.09 0.83 -15.47
C THR A 40 13.14 0.15 -14.51
N VAL A 41 13.65 -0.70 -13.63
CA VAL A 41 12.90 -1.29 -12.50
C VAL A 41 13.42 -0.66 -11.21
N LEU A 42 12.57 0.02 -10.47
CA LEU A 42 12.91 0.57 -9.15
C LEU A 42 12.21 -0.25 -8.07
N ASP A 43 12.95 -0.75 -7.08
CA ASP A 43 12.38 -1.38 -5.89
C ASP A 43 12.24 -0.35 -4.76
N VAL A 44 11.00 0.02 -4.46
CA VAL A 44 10.68 0.91 -3.34
C VAL A 44 10.25 0.08 -2.14
N ARG A 45 10.92 0.24 -1.00
CA ARG A 45 10.46 -0.28 0.29
C ARG A 45 9.59 0.76 0.97
N THR A 46 8.45 0.32 1.51
CA THR A 46 7.53 1.17 2.29
C THR A 46 6.98 0.41 3.48
N THR A 47 6.43 1.15 4.44
CA THR A 47 5.92 0.62 5.71
C THR A 47 4.41 0.43 5.66
N GLN A 48 3.86 -0.39 6.55
CA GLN A 48 2.41 -0.61 6.62
C GLN A 48 1.59 0.68 6.80
N PRO A 49 1.98 1.66 7.65
CA PRO A 49 1.28 2.95 7.76
C PRO A 49 1.19 3.72 6.43
N ASP A 50 2.28 3.80 5.67
CA ASP A 50 2.31 4.49 4.38
C ASP A 50 1.32 3.86 3.38
N ILE A 51 1.24 2.53 3.37
CA ILE A 51 0.33 1.78 2.51
C ILE A 51 -1.12 2.02 2.91
N VAL A 52 -1.42 2.04 4.22
CA VAL A 52 -2.75 2.36 4.73
C VAL A 52 -3.16 3.77 4.32
N GLU A 53 -2.26 4.76 4.43
CA GLU A 53 -2.51 6.13 3.99
C GLU A 53 -2.82 6.19 2.49
N LEU A 54 -2.02 5.52 1.66
CA LEU A 54 -2.23 5.44 0.22
C LEU A 54 -3.59 4.84 -0.14
N LEU A 55 -3.98 3.76 0.52
CA LEU A 55 -5.28 3.11 0.30
C LEU A 55 -6.45 3.99 0.75
N ILE A 56 -6.32 4.67 1.89
CA ILE A 56 -7.32 5.65 2.35
C ILE A 56 -7.47 6.76 1.31
N ARG A 57 -6.36 7.31 0.79
CA ARG A 57 -6.40 8.37 -0.21
C ARG A 57 -7.08 7.89 -1.50
N CYS A 58 -6.75 6.69 -1.96
CA CYS A 58 -7.41 6.07 -3.11
C CYS A 58 -8.93 5.97 -2.92
N CYS A 59 -9.39 5.51 -1.76
CA CYS A 59 -10.82 5.47 -1.45
C CYS A 59 -11.46 6.87 -1.46
N LEU A 60 -10.82 7.88 -0.88
CA LEU A 60 -11.33 9.26 -0.88
C LEU A 60 -11.41 9.86 -2.29
N GLU A 61 -10.35 9.70 -3.10
CA GLU A 61 -10.28 10.18 -4.49
C GLU A 61 -11.36 9.54 -5.38
N ASN A 62 -11.76 8.30 -5.06
CA ASN A 62 -12.78 7.55 -5.79
C ASN A 62 -14.16 7.57 -5.12
N ASN A 63 -14.39 8.44 -4.11
CA ASN A 63 -15.65 8.54 -3.36
C ASN A 63 -16.14 7.22 -2.72
N ILE A 64 -15.21 6.34 -2.34
CA ILE A 64 -15.50 5.11 -1.61
C ILE A 64 -15.64 5.47 -0.12
N PRO A 65 -16.80 5.23 0.52
CA PRO A 65 -17.00 5.57 1.92
C PRO A 65 -16.14 4.72 2.84
N ILE A 66 -15.43 5.37 3.77
CA ILE A 66 -14.56 4.71 4.76
C ILE A 66 -14.95 5.18 6.17
N PRO A 67 -15.19 4.26 7.12
CA PRO A 67 -15.47 4.62 8.51
C PRO A 67 -14.28 5.37 9.15
N ARG A 68 -14.55 6.56 9.72
CA ARG A 68 -13.50 7.39 10.34
C ARG A 68 -12.90 6.74 11.59
N SER A 69 -13.74 6.23 12.48
CA SER A 69 -13.36 5.71 13.81
C SER A 69 -12.90 4.25 13.84
N SER A 70 -12.92 3.55 12.71
CA SER A 70 -12.49 2.15 12.65
C SER A 70 -10.98 2.00 12.55
N ALA A 71 -10.45 0.94 13.16
CA ALA A 71 -9.07 0.54 12.96
C ALA A 71 -8.86 0.11 11.49
N LYS A 72 -7.71 0.45 10.92
CA LYS A 72 -7.39 0.20 9.51
C LYS A 72 -6.03 -0.47 9.39
N ALA A 73 -5.94 -1.46 8.51
CA ALA A 73 -4.69 -2.14 8.20
C ALA A 73 -4.62 -2.41 6.69
N ALA A 74 -3.41 -2.48 6.15
CA ALA A 74 -3.17 -2.98 4.80
C ALA A 74 -2.87 -4.48 4.88
N ALA A 75 -3.38 -5.24 3.92
CA ALA A 75 -3.09 -6.66 3.74
C ALA A 75 -3.10 -7.03 2.25
N VAL A 76 -2.49 -8.16 1.90
CA VAL A 76 -2.68 -8.78 0.59
C VAL A 76 -3.73 -9.88 0.74
N VAL A 77 -4.85 -9.76 0.02
CA VAL A 77 -5.97 -10.72 0.01
C VAL A 77 -6.17 -11.17 -1.43
N ASP A 78 -6.10 -12.47 -1.68
CA ASP A 78 -6.24 -13.06 -3.02
C ASP A 78 -5.29 -12.45 -4.09
N GLY A 79 -4.08 -12.06 -3.67
CA GLY A 79 -3.09 -11.42 -4.54
C GLY A 79 -3.33 -9.93 -4.80
N HIS A 80 -4.36 -9.34 -4.19
CA HIS A 80 -4.68 -7.91 -4.29
C HIS A 80 -4.38 -7.18 -3.00
N LEU A 81 -3.95 -5.91 -3.12
CA LEU A 81 -3.81 -5.03 -1.96
C LEU A 81 -5.19 -4.60 -1.46
N ALA A 82 -5.46 -4.83 -0.18
CA ALA A 82 -6.75 -4.56 0.45
C ALA A 82 -6.59 -3.65 1.67
N LEU A 83 -7.52 -2.69 1.80
CA LEU A 83 -7.73 -1.94 3.04
C LEU A 83 -8.67 -2.73 3.93
N ILE A 84 -8.14 -3.27 5.02
CA ILE A 84 -8.93 -3.99 6.03
C ILE A 84 -9.43 -2.97 7.05
N VAL A 85 -10.76 -2.84 7.14
CA VAL A 85 -11.42 -1.99 8.14
C VAL A 85 -11.94 -2.89 9.25
N ARG A 86 -11.46 -2.70 10.48
CA ARG A 86 -11.90 -3.43 11.66
C ARG A 86 -12.78 -2.54 12.53
N HIS A 87 -13.99 -3.02 12.78
CA HIS A 87 -14.92 -2.39 13.70
C HIS A 87 -14.75 -3.01 15.08
N ASP A 88 -13.72 -2.61 15.82
CA ASP A 88 -13.61 -3.05 17.21
C ASP A 88 -14.42 -2.12 18.11
N SER A 89 -15.61 -2.60 18.45
CA SER A 89 -16.30 -2.30 19.71
C SER A 89 -16.34 -3.58 20.54
N GLN A 90 -15.18 -4.18 20.84
CA GLN A 90 -15.15 -5.20 21.90
C GLN A 90 -15.05 -4.49 23.25
N LEU A 91 -16.22 -4.13 23.79
CA LEU A 91 -16.48 -4.34 25.20
C LEU A 91 -16.44 -5.87 25.44
N LEU A 92 -15.24 -6.41 25.61
CA LEU A 92 -15.04 -7.71 26.27
C LEU A 92 -14.59 -7.42 27.69
N THR A 93 -15.55 -7.04 28.53
CA THR A 93 -15.49 -7.27 29.98
C THR A 93 -16.48 -8.37 30.28
N ASP A 94 -16.06 -9.61 30.03
CA ASP A 94 -16.51 -10.74 30.84
C ASP A 94 -15.43 -10.98 31.89
N ALA A 95 -15.65 -10.44 33.09
CA ALA A 95 -15.11 -10.87 34.37
C ALA A 95 -15.88 -10.20 35.51
#